data_AF-A0A085GPN6-F1
#
_entry.id   AF-A0A085GPN6-F1
#
_cell.length_a   1.000
_cell.length_b   1.000
_cell.length_c   1.000
_cell.angle_alpha   90.00
_cell.angle_beta   90.00
_cell.angle_gamma   90.00
#
_symmetry.space_group_name_H-M   'P 1'
#
loop_
_entity.id
_entity.type
_entity.pdbx_description
1 polymer ?
#
loop_
_entity_poly.entity_id
_entity_poly.type
_entity_poly.pdbx_seq_one_letter_code
_entity_poly.pdbx_strand_id
1 'polypeptide(L)'
;MMTHTETAENSITVFRSLIAGLDFSHLEDTQLYDLSALASESAEGLCHGLLCLSEGLENSEIVPPEGVPQISAYLKAVAHLVPLLFELNECASDRLGSRRNGPLTV
;
A
#
# COMPACT_ATOMS: atom_id res chain seq x y z
N MET A 1 -13.93 8.68 37.02
CA MET A 1 -12.74 8.62 36.15
C MET A 1 -12.86 7.33 35.35
N MET A 2 -13.45 7.40 34.16
CA MET A 2 -13.72 6.22 33.32
C MET A 2 -12.52 6.03 32.40
N THR A 3 -11.76 4.96 32.61
CA THR A 3 -10.70 4.54 31.69
C THR A 3 -11.37 3.89 30.49
N HIS A 4 -11.64 4.66 29.44
CA HIS A 4 -11.95 4.09 28.12
C HIS A 4 -10.64 3.56 27.53
N THR A 5 -10.25 2.36 27.94
CA THR A 5 -9.49 1.44 27.09
C THR A 5 -10.49 0.67 26.23
N GLU A 6 -11.30 1.40 25.47
CA GLU A 6 -11.79 0.81 24.23
C GLU A 6 -10.55 0.74 23.35
N THR A 7 -10.13 -0.47 23.05
CA THR A 7 -9.16 -0.73 22.00
C THR A 7 -9.66 -0.03 20.76
N ALA A 8 -9.18 1.19 20.52
CA ALA A 8 -9.28 1.82 19.22
C ALA A 8 -8.82 0.73 18.26
N GLU A 9 -9.72 0.25 17.39
CA GLU A 9 -9.30 -0.60 16.30
C GLU A 9 -8.07 0.06 15.72
N ASN A 10 -6.93 -0.63 15.76
CA ASN A 10 -5.65 -0.08 15.35
C ASN A 10 -5.89 0.60 14.00
N SER A 11 -5.64 1.91 13.86
CA SER A 11 -6.01 2.66 12.66
C SER A 11 -5.52 2.00 11.37
N ILE A 12 -4.45 1.21 11.47
CA ILE A 12 -3.91 0.34 10.42
C ILE A 12 -4.85 -0.81 10.04
N THR A 13 -5.44 -1.51 11.02
CA THR A 13 -6.43 -2.56 10.78
C THR A 13 -7.67 -1.98 10.11
N VAL A 14 -8.18 -0.85 10.60
CA VAL A 14 -9.30 -0.13 9.97
C VAL A 14 -8.95 0.26 8.53
N PHE A 15 -7.77 0.83 8.33
CA PHE A 15 -7.29 1.22 6.99
C PHE A 15 -7.23 0.03 6.02
N ARG A 16 -6.67 -1.11 6.45
CA ARG A 16 -6.65 -2.33 5.63
C ARG A 16 -8.05 -2.85 5.33
N SER A 17 -8.95 -2.87 6.31
CA SER A 17 -10.35 -3.29 6.11
C SER A 17 -11.10 -2.39 5.13
N LEU A 18 -10.87 -1.08 5.16
CA LEU A 18 -11.45 -0.14 4.20
C LEU A 18 -10.98 -0.42 2.77
N ILE A 19 -9.68 -0.68 2.59
CA ILE A 19 -9.13 -0.99 1.28
C ILE A 19 -9.60 -2.35 0.76
N ALA A 20 -9.64 -3.38 1.61
CA ALA A 20 -10.18 -4.69 1.27
C ALA A 20 -11.69 -4.63 0.92
N GLY A 21 -12.40 -3.62 1.43
CA GLY A 21 -13.81 -3.35 1.12
C GLY A 21 -14.06 -2.54 -0.15
N LEU A 22 -13.02 -2.13 -0.89
CA LEU A 22 -13.19 -1.40 -2.14
C LEU A 22 -13.83 -2.29 -3.20
N ASP A 23 -14.91 -1.78 -3.81
CA ASP A 23 -15.57 -2.44 -4.93
C ASP A 23 -15.06 -1.87 -6.26
N PHE A 24 -14.33 -2.69 -7.01
CA PHE A 24 -13.80 -2.35 -8.34
C PHE A 24 -14.74 -2.73 -9.49
N SER A 25 -15.94 -3.26 -9.20
CA SER A 25 -16.86 -3.76 -10.23
C SER A 25 -17.27 -2.70 -11.26
N HIS A 26 -17.33 -1.44 -10.84
CA HIS A 26 -17.76 -0.28 -11.62
C HIS A 26 -16.64 0.36 -12.45
N LEU A 27 -15.39 -0.10 -12.31
CA LEU A 27 -14.27 0.45 -13.06
C LEU A 27 -14.18 -0.14 -14.48
N GLU A 28 -13.85 0.71 -15.44
CA GLU A 28 -13.53 0.34 -16.81
C GLU A 28 -12.15 -0.31 -16.90
N ASP A 29 -11.89 -1.07 -17.97
CA ASP A 29 -10.62 -1.80 -18.14
C ASP A 29 -9.40 -0.85 -18.16
N THR A 30 -9.53 0.34 -18.75
CA THR A 30 -8.45 1.35 -18.73
C THR A 30 -8.16 1.84 -17.31
N GLN A 31 -9.20 2.03 -16.49
CA GLN A 31 -9.04 2.46 -15.11
C GLN A 31 -8.44 1.38 -14.23
N LEU A 32 -8.79 0.11 -14.48
CA LEU A 32 -8.17 -1.03 -13.79
C LEU A 32 -6.69 -1.17 -14.18
N TYR A 33 -6.36 -0.93 -15.45
CA TYR A 33 -4.96 -0.93 -15.90
C TYR A 33 -4.16 0.19 -15.24
N ASP A 34 -4.69 1.41 -15.24
CA ASP A 34 -4.05 2.56 -14.60
C ASP A 34 -3.89 2.34 -13.08
N LEU A 35 -4.89 1.77 -12.42
CA LEU A 35 -4.83 1.43 -10.99
C LEU A 35 -3.73 0.39 -10.69
N SER A 36 -3.65 -0.67 -11.50
CA SER A 36 -2.61 -1.70 -11.39
C SER A 36 -1.22 -1.09 -11.58
N ALA A 37 -1.04 -0.29 -12.63
CA ALA A 37 0.23 0.36 -12.93
C ALA A 37 0.66 1.32 -11.80
N LEU A 38 -0.24 2.19 -11.35
CA LEU A 38 0.02 3.14 -10.27
C LEU A 38 0.33 2.45 -8.95
N ALA A 39 -0.38 1.36 -8.62
CA ALA A 39 -0.13 0.60 -7.41
C ALA A 39 1.27 -0.05 -7.45
N SER A 40 1.65 -0.65 -8.58
CA SER A 40 2.98 -1.23 -8.78
C SER A 40 4.08 -0.17 -8.70
N GLU A 41 3.94 0.94 -9.42
CA GLU A 41 4.92 2.04 -9.44
C GLU A 41 5.09 2.66 -8.04
N SER A 42 3.99 2.85 -7.31
CA SER A 42 4.02 3.37 -5.94
C SER A 42 4.75 2.42 -5.00
N ALA A 43 4.53 1.11 -5.11
CA ALA A 43 5.22 0.11 -4.30
C ALA A 43 6.73 0.12 -4.58
N GLU A 44 7.11 0.20 -5.86
CA GLU A 44 8.51 0.32 -6.29
C GLU A 44 9.16 1.59 -5.71
N GLY A 45 8.49 2.74 -5.80
CA GLY A 45 8.99 4.00 -5.24
C GLY A 45 9.23 3.94 -3.73
N LEU A 46 8.32 3.32 -2.97
CA LEU A 46 8.51 3.12 -1.52
C LEU A 46 9.68 2.18 -1.22
N CYS A 47 9.82 1.10 -1.98
CA CYS A 47 10.96 0.17 -1.86
C CYS A 47 12.29 0.87 -2.21
N HIS A 48 12.31 1.72 -3.23
CA HIS A 48 13.48 2.53 -3.57
C HIS A 48 13.84 3.49 -2.44
N GLY A 49 12.85 4.17 -1.85
CA GLY A 49 13.10 5.02 -0.69
C GLY A 49 13.64 4.27 0.54
N LEU A 50 13.20 3.01 0.76
CA LEU A 50 13.80 2.14 1.78
C LEU A 50 15.28 1.84 1.48
N LEU A 51 15.61 1.58 0.22
CA LEU A 51 16.97 1.31 -0.21
C LEU A 51 17.87 2.53 0.02
N CYS A 52 17.43 3.72 -0.42
CA CYS A 52 18.17 4.97 -0.17
C CYS A 52 18.37 5.22 1.34
N LEU A 53 17.35 4.95 2.15
CA LEU A 53 17.46 5.06 3.60
C LEU A 53 18.49 4.06 4.16
N SER A 54 18.49 2.82 3.69
CA SER A 54 19.48 1.82 4.14
C SER A 54 20.90 2.21 3.74
N GLU A 55 21.11 2.72 2.53
CA GLU A 55 22.42 3.19 2.05
C GLU A 55 22.95 4.34 2.92
N GLY A 56 22.09 5.31 3.27
CA GLY A 56 22.47 6.40 4.19
C GLY A 56 22.89 5.88 5.57
N LEU A 57 22.14 4.90 6.11
CA LEU A 57 22.47 4.28 7.41
C LEU A 57 23.78 3.47 7.35
N GLU A 58 24.01 2.71 6.28
CA GLU A 58 25.25 1.96 6.05
C GLU A 58 26.48 2.88 5.97
N ASN A 59 26.31 4.04 5.33
CA ASN A 59 27.36 5.07 5.22
C ASN A 59 27.57 5.87 6.51
N SER A 60 26.92 5.48 7.62
CA SER A 60 27.00 6.18 8.91
C SER A 60 26.59 7.65 8.84
N GLU A 61 25.67 7.99 7.92
CA GLU A 61 25.09 9.33 7.89
C GLU A 61 24.40 9.59 9.22
N ILE A 62 24.82 10.67 9.89
CA ILE A 62 24.27 11.03 11.20
C ILE A 62 22.84 11.50 10.99
N VAL A 63 21.89 10.65 11.34
CA VAL A 63 20.49 11.07 11.49
C VAL A 63 20.44 11.98 12.72
N PRO A 64 20.09 13.27 12.57
CA PRO A 64 19.91 14.13 13.73
C PRO A 64 18.79 13.57 14.63
N PRO A 65 18.83 13.74 15.96
CA PRO A 65 17.81 13.21 16.86
C PRO A 65 16.38 13.60 16.45
N GLU A 66 16.21 14.79 15.87
CA GLU A 66 14.96 15.32 15.36
C GLU A 66 14.43 14.59 14.13
N GLY A 67 15.27 13.82 13.42
CA GLY A 67 14.97 13.03 12.22
C GLY A 67 14.58 11.57 12.49
N VAL A 68 14.91 11.05 13.67
CA VAL A 68 14.59 9.66 14.07
C VAL A 68 13.08 9.39 14.09
N PRO A 69 12.22 10.29 14.62
CA PRO A 69 10.77 10.08 14.58
C PRO A 69 10.20 9.98 13.17
N GLN A 70 10.74 10.72 12.21
CA GLN A 70 10.29 10.76 10.81
C GLN A 70 10.71 9.49 10.08
N ILE A 71 11.92 8.99 10.33
CA ILE A 71 12.35 7.68 9.84
C ILE A 71 11.45 6.58 10.42
N SER A 72 11.15 6.63 11.72
CA SER A 72 10.23 5.67 12.35
C SER A 72 8.83 5.73 11.73
N ALA A 73 8.31 6.93 11.49
CA ALA A 73 7.00 7.13 10.85
C ALA A 73 7.01 6.62 9.40
N TYR A 74 8.07 6.90 8.63
CA TYR A 74 8.26 6.42 7.27
C TYR A 74 8.29 4.89 7.22
N LEU A 75 9.12 4.24 8.05
CA LEU A 75 9.21 2.78 8.11
C LEU A 75 7.87 2.13 8.46
N LYS A 76 7.13 2.70 9.42
CA LYS A 76 5.78 2.23 9.77
C LYS A 76 4.82 2.40 8.59
N ALA A 77 4.82 3.55 7.93
CA ALA A 77 3.97 3.79 6.76
C ALA A 77 4.26 2.76 5.66
N VAL A 78 5.53 2.57 5.29
CA VAL A 78 5.95 1.62 4.25
C VAL A 78 5.55 0.18 4.60
N ALA A 79 5.73 -0.25 5.85
CA ALA A 79 5.35 -1.58 6.32
C ALA A 79 3.84 -1.87 6.18
N HIS A 80 3.01 -0.84 6.09
CA HIS A 80 1.57 -0.97 5.88
C HIS A 80 1.15 -0.74 4.44
N LEU A 81 1.76 0.24 3.75
CA LEU A 81 1.40 0.63 2.40
C LEU A 81 1.89 -0.35 1.34
N VAL A 82 3.10 -0.89 1.45
CA VAL A 82 3.64 -1.78 0.43
C VAL A 82 2.77 -3.03 0.23
N PRO A 83 2.41 -3.80 1.28
CA PRO A 83 1.54 -4.96 1.10
C PRO A 83 0.17 -4.60 0.50
N LEU A 84 -0.35 -3.43 0.85
CA LEU A 84 -1.64 -2.94 0.39
C LEU A 84 -1.61 -2.55 -1.10
N LEU A 85 -0.50 -1.97 -1.57
CA LEU A 85 -0.30 -1.66 -2.98
C LEU A 85 -0.18 -2.94 -3.82
N PHE A 86 0.46 -3.99 -3.28
CA PHE A 86 0.47 -5.31 -3.92
C PHE A 86 -0.94 -5.89 -4.03
N GLU A 87 -1.72 -5.89 -2.94
CA GLU A 87 -3.10 -6.39 -2.94
C GLU A 87 -3.98 -5.63 -3.93
N LEU A 88 -3.84 -4.30 -4.02
CA LEU A 88 -4.55 -3.47 -5.01
C LEU A 88 -4.16 -3.83 -6.44
N ASN A 89 -2.87 -4.01 -6.70
CA ASN A 89 -2.37 -4.39 -8.02
C ASN A 89 -2.90 -5.77 -8.46
N GLU A 90 -2.88 -6.75 -7.56
CA GLU A 90 -3.41 -8.10 -7.79
C GLU A 90 -4.92 -8.04 -8.06
N CYS A 91 -5.69 -7.33 -7.23
CA CYS A 91 -7.13 -7.18 -7.41
C CYS A 91 -7.48 -6.56 -8.77
N ALA A 92 -6.77 -5.50 -9.18
CA ALA A 92 -6.99 -4.86 -10.46
C ALA A 92 -6.64 -5.78 -11.65
N SER A 93 -5.51 -6.49 -11.54
CA SER A 93 -5.02 -7.43 -12.54
C SER A 93 -5.93 -8.65 -12.72
N ASP A 94 -6.43 -9.22 -11.62
CA ASP A 94 -7.34 -10.37 -11.64
C ASP A 94 -8.68 -10.02 -12.29
N ARG A 95 -9.19 -8.81 -12.05
CA ARG A 95 -10.43 -8.33 -12.70
C ARG A 95 -10.25 -8.18 -14.21
N LEU A 96 -9.13 -7.63 -14.66
CA LEU A 96 -8.77 -7.56 -16.08
C LEU A 96 -8.67 -8.96 -16.71
N GLY A 97 -7.98 -9.88 -16.03
CA GLY A 97 -7.84 -11.27 -16.47
C GLY A 97 -9.17 -12.01 -16.56
N SER A 98 -10.06 -11.81 -15.58
CA SER A 98 -11.39 -12.40 -15.54
C SER A 98 -12.30 -11.88 -16.67
N ARG A 99 -12.25 -10.58 -16.99
CA ARG A 99 -13.02 -9.99 -18.10
C ARG A 99 -12.54 -10.49 -19.46
N ARG A 100 -11.23 -10.64 -19.63
CA ARG A 100 -10.62 -11.15 -20.88
C ARG A 100 -10.91 -12.64 -21.13
N ASN A 101 -11.17 -13.41 -20.07
CA ASN A 101 -11.51 -14.84 -20.12
C ASN A 101 -13.01 -15.12 -19.95
N GLY A 102 -13.87 -14.10 -20.05
CA GLY A 102 -15.33 -14.26 -20.03
C GLY A 102 -15.83 -15.19 -21.15
N PRO A 103 -16.98 -15.88 -20.97
CA PRO A 103 -17.45 -16.86 -21.93
C PRO A 103 -17.62 -16.20 -23.30
N LEU A 104 -17.03 -16.80 -24.33
CA LEU A 104 -17.29 -16.46 -25.72
C LEU A 104 -18.80 -16.57 -25.95
N THR A 105 -19.50 -15.44 -26.04
CA THR A 105 -20.84 -15.40 -26.61
C THR A 105 -20.70 -15.66 -28.11
N VAL A 106 -20.90 -16.93 -28.50
CA VAL A 106 -21.14 -17.38 -29.89
C VAL A 106 -22.60 -17.12 -30.24
#